data_AF-A0A3B8VEJ0-F1
#
_entry.id   AF-A0A3B8VEJ0-F1
#
_cell.length_a   1.000
_cell.length_b   1.000
_cell.length_c   1.000
_cell.angle_alpha   90.00
_cell.angle_beta   90.00
_cell.angle_gamma   90.00
#
_symmetry.space_group_name_H-M   'P 1'
#
loop_
_entity.id
_entity.type
_entity.pdbx_description
1 polymer ?
#
loop_
_entity_poly.entity_id
_entity_poly.type
_entity_poly.pdbx_seq_one_letter_code
_entity_poly.pdbx_strand_id
1 'polypeptide(L)'
;MKELKQSTSSTPRLFELIKKKIENGAKTVDQPLLPQPTPEKSPGSGNRIKFLRVIPWILFITFFVSFFYDLNGKSLTIGQTVFYLDNLLRILSISGLIGFFTNWVAIIMLFRP
;
A
#
# COMPACT_ATOMS: atom_id res chain seq x y z
N MET A 1 -9.25 -50.27 11.50
CA MET A 1 -9.23 -49.14 10.53
C MET A 1 -10.52 -48.33 10.72
N LYS A 2 -10.46 -47.18 11.40
CA LYS A 2 -11.54 -46.19 11.47
C LYS A 2 -10.91 -44.81 11.35
N GLU A 3 -10.84 -44.34 10.12
CA GLU A 3 -10.39 -43.01 9.75
C GLU A 3 -11.55 -42.00 9.87
N LEU A 4 -11.21 -40.83 10.43
CA LEU A 4 -11.63 -39.48 10.00
C LEU A 4 -13.13 -39.16 9.86
N LYS A 5 -13.65 -38.34 10.80
CA LYS A 5 -14.46 -37.13 10.49
C LYS A 5 -14.89 -36.37 11.76
N GLN A 6 -14.09 -35.42 12.20
CA GLN A 6 -14.57 -34.29 13.03
C GLN A 6 -13.81 -33.03 12.63
N SER A 7 -14.31 -32.33 11.61
CA SER A 7 -13.83 -31.00 11.24
C SER A 7 -14.98 -30.18 10.65
N THR A 8 -15.97 -29.81 11.46
CA THR A 8 -16.93 -28.74 11.13
C THR A 8 -17.48 -28.13 12.42
N SER A 9 -17.06 -26.92 12.82
CA SER A 9 -17.88 -25.93 13.58
C SER A 9 -17.08 -24.77 14.22
N SER A 10 -15.99 -24.27 13.60
CA SER A 10 -15.29 -23.07 14.13
C SER A 10 -15.85 -21.73 13.63
N THR A 11 -17.09 -21.70 13.13
CA THR A 11 -17.73 -20.49 12.60
C THR A 11 -18.53 -19.62 13.58
N PRO A 12 -19.00 -20.06 14.77
CA PRO A 12 -19.79 -19.17 15.64
C PRO A 12 -18.93 -18.15 16.41
N ARG A 13 -17.64 -18.43 16.65
CA ARG A 13 -16.76 -17.55 17.44
C ARG A 13 -16.44 -16.24 16.74
N LEU A 14 -16.28 -16.23 15.41
CA LEU A 14 -15.90 -15.01 14.69
C LEU A 14 -17.03 -13.97 14.73
N PHE A 15 -18.28 -14.43 14.62
CA PHE A 15 -19.47 -13.58 14.72
C PHE A 15 -19.66 -12.99 16.11
N GLU A 16 -19.36 -13.74 17.17
CA GLU A 16 -19.38 -13.20 18.53
C GLU A 16 -18.33 -12.11 18.73
N LEU A 17 -17.13 -12.26 18.15
CA LEU A 17 -16.08 -11.24 18.25
C LEU A 17 -16.48 -9.95 17.53
N ILE A 18 -17.13 -10.05 16.37
CA ILE A 18 -17.63 -8.89 15.62
C ILE A 18 -18.75 -8.21 16.40
N LYS A 19 -19.75 -8.96 16.89
CA LYS A 19 -20.86 -8.43 17.69
C LYS A 19 -20.36 -7.72 18.95
N LYS A 20 -19.43 -8.35 19.68
CA LYS A 20 -18.79 -7.77 20.86
C LYS A 20 -18.05 -6.46 20.55
N LYS A 21 -17.42 -6.36 19.37
CA LYS A 21 -16.73 -5.12 18.95
C LYS A 21 -17.72 -4.00 18.61
N ILE A 22 -18.86 -4.33 18.00
CA ILE A 22 -19.92 -3.37 17.69
C ILE A 22 -20.60 -2.86 18.96
N GLU A 23 -20.94 -3.75 19.90
CA GLU A 23 -21.54 -3.38 21.20
C GLU A 23 -20.59 -2.53 22.06
N ASN A 24 -19.30 -2.85 22.07
CA ASN A 24 -18.29 -2.03 22.75
C ASN A 24 -18.10 -0.66 22.08
N GLY A 25 -18.18 -0.59 20.74
CA GLY A 25 -18.15 0.67 20.01
C GLY A 25 -19.35 1.56 20.34
N ALA A 26 -20.55 0.98 20.48
CA ALA A 26 -21.77 1.71 20.83
C ALA A 26 -21.75 2.28 22.26
N LYS A 27 -21.13 1.59 23.24
CA LYS A 27 -20.97 2.10 24.61
C LYS A 27 -20.01 3.28 24.76
N THR A 28 -19.30 3.67 23.70
CA THR A 28 -18.31 4.76 23.75
C THR A 28 -18.92 6.14 23.48
N VAL A 29 -20.22 6.21 23.13
CA VAL A 29 -20.88 7.47 22.69
C VAL A 29 -21.52 8.24 23.84
N ASP A 30 -21.87 7.60 24.97
CA ASP A 30 -22.62 8.24 26.08
C ASP A 30 -21.76 8.62 27.30
N GLN A 31 -20.43 8.72 27.14
CA GLN A 31 -19.54 9.08 28.25
C GLN A 31 -19.37 10.62 28.33
N PRO A 32 -19.64 11.26 29.48
CA PRO A 32 -19.37 12.68 29.67
C PRO A 32 -17.91 13.01 29.30
N LEU A 33 -17.71 14.10 28.56
CA LEU A 33 -16.41 14.63 28.13
C LEU A 33 -15.54 15.03 29.34
N LEU A 34 -14.99 14.05 30.05
CA LEU A 34 -13.79 14.28 30.83
C LEU A 34 -12.64 14.52 29.83
N PRO A 35 -11.71 15.45 30.10
CA PRO A 35 -10.52 15.62 29.29
C PRO A 35 -9.73 14.31 29.30
N GLN A 36 -9.94 13.48 28.29
CA GLN A 36 -9.16 12.27 28.06
C GLN A 36 -7.71 12.74 27.87
N PRO A 37 -6.72 12.19 28.61
CA PRO A 37 -5.33 12.43 28.25
C PRO A 37 -5.19 11.98 26.79
N THR A 38 -4.82 12.93 25.92
CA THR A 38 -4.56 12.67 24.51
C THR A 38 -3.70 11.42 24.43
N PRO A 39 -4.06 10.39 23.64
CA PRO A 39 -3.19 9.24 23.48
C PRO A 39 -1.86 9.79 22.98
N GLU A 40 -0.83 9.73 23.84
CA GLU A 40 0.51 10.11 23.47
C GLU A 40 0.82 9.34 22.19
N LYS A 41 1.10 10.10 21.12
CA LYS A 41 1.56 9.54 19.85
C LYS A 41 2.74 8.63 20.18
N SER A 42 2.50 7.32 20.21
CA SER A 42 3.56 6.35 20.37
C SER A 42 4.60 6.65 19.29
N PRO A 43 5.86 6.98 19.64
CA PRO A 43 6.92 7.25 18.69
C PRO A 43 7.43 5.90 18.14
N GLY A 44 6.51 5.03 17.74
CA GLY A 44 6.78 3.71 17.20
C GLY A 44 6.85 3.79 15.68
N SER A 45 8.06 3.67 15.13
CA SER A 45 8.35 3.44 13.71
C SER A 45 8.51 4.65 12.77
N GLY A 46 9.19 5.70 13.23
CA GLY A 46 9.58 6.85 12.39
C GLY A 46 10.41 6.53 11.12
N ASN A 47 10.95 5.31 10.97
CA ASN A 47 11.73 4.93 9.79
C ASN A 47 10.89 4.61 8.54
N ARG A 48 9.66 4.11 8.70
CA ARG A 48 8.83 3.70 7.55
C ARG A 48 8.34 4.90 6.73
N ILE A 49 8.06 6.00 7.42
CA ILE A 49 7.62 7.27 6.82
C ILE A 49 8.76 7.91 6.01
N LYS A 50 10.02 7.76 6.46
CA LYS A 50 11.19 8.27 5.72
C LYS A 50 11.34 7.57 4.36
N PHE A 51 11.07 6.27 4.28
CA PHE A 51 11.20 5.51 3.03
C PHE A 51 10.24 6.00 1.94
N LEU A 52 8.98 6.29 2.30
CA LEU A 52 7.98 6.83 1.37
C LEU A 52 8.37 8.20 0.79
N ARG A 53 9.13 9.02 1.53
CA ARG A 53 9.58 10.33 1.07
C ARG A 53 10.66 10.24 -0.02
N VAL A 54 11.41 9.13 -0.09
CA VAL A 54 12.51 8.94 -1.04
C VAL A 54 12.00 8.43 -2.40
N ILE A 55 10.85 7.76 -2.44
CA ILE A 55 10.23 7.23 -3.67
C ILE A 55 10.18 8.27 -4.80
N PRO A 56 9.63 9.48 -4.62
CA PRO A 56 9.54 10.45 -5.72
C PRO A 56 10.92 10.87 -6.25
N TRP A 57 11.92 10.96 -5.38
CA TRP A 57 13.30 11.27 -5.79
C TRP A 57 13.91 10.14 -6.62
N ILE A 58 13.75 8.89 -6.19
CA ILE A 58 14.21 7.72 -6.95
C ILE A 58 13.53 7.67 -8.32
N LEU A 59 12.24 7.94 -8.38
CA LEU A 59 11.45 7.92 -9.61
C LEU A 59 11.91 9.01 -10.58
N PHE A 60 12.16 10.21 -10.07
CA PHE A 60 12.70 11.33 -10.85
C PHE A 60 14.09 11.01 -11.38
N ILE A 61 15.00 10.50 -10.54
CA ILE A 61 16.35 10.11 -10.97
C ILE A 61 16.28 9.02 -12.03
N THR A 62 15.51 7.96 -11.79
CA THR A 62 15.34 6.86 -12.76
C THR A 62 14.79 7.36 -14.10
N PHE A 63 13.84 8.30 -14.08
CA PHE A 63 13.32 8.93 -15.30
C PHE A 63 14.42 9.63 -16.11
N PHE A 64 15.25 10.47 -15.49
CA PHE A 64 16.36 11.13 -16.19
C PHE A 64 17.42 10.13 -16.67
N VAL A 65 17.80 9.17 -15.80
CA VAL A 65 18.76 8.12 -16.15
C VAL A 65 18.25 7.31 -17.34
N SER A 66 16.94 7.07 -17.45
CA SER A 66 16.34 6.34 -18.56
C SER A 66 16.51 7.00 -19.95
N PHE A 67 16.89 8.28 -20.04
CA PHE A 67 17.24 8.89 -21.33
C PHE A 67 18.64 8.50 -21.79
N PHE A 68 19.56 8.32 -20.85
CA PHE A 68 20.96 7.98 -21.11
C PHE A 68 21.20 6.46 -21.10
N TYR A 69 20.49 5.76 -20.22
CA TYR A 69 20.66 4.35 -19.95
C TYR A 69 19.29 3.67 -19.93
N ASP A 70 18.91 3.13 -21.07
CA ASP A 70 17.69 2.35 -21.25
C ASP A 70 18.05 0.96 -21.77
N LEU A 71 17.10 0.03 -21.69
CA LEU A 71 17.29 -1.37 -22.08
C LEU A 71 17.25 -1.57 -23.62
N ASN A 72 17.66 -0.56 -24.38
CA ASN A 72 17.68 -0.61 -25.84
C ASN A 72 18.60 -1.73 -26.34
N GLY A 73 18.07 -2.58 -27.21
CA GLY A 73 18.79 -3.73 -27.73
C GLY A 73 18.92 -4.90 -26.73
N LYS A 74 18.27 -4.82 -25.57
CA LYS A 74 18.11 -5.98 -24.68
C LYS A 74 16.84 -6.74 -25.07
N SER A 75 16.99 -8.03 -25.28
CA SER A 75 15.89 -8.94 -25.47
C SER A 75 15.86 -9.97 -24.35
N LEU A 76 14.65 -10.35 -23.95
CA LEU A 76 14.39 -11.40 -22.98
C LEU A 76 13.72 -12.55 -23.70
N THR A 77 14.40 -13.70 -23.76
CA THR A 77 13.82 -14.91 -24.32
C THR A 77 13.16 -15.72 -23.21
N ILE A 78 11.84 -15.92 -23.31
CA ILE A 78 11.07 -16.76 -22.40
C ILE A 78 10.48 -17.91 -23.24
N GLY A 79 11.01 -19.12 -23.04
CA GLY A 79 10.65 -20.28 -23.87
C GLY A 79 11.08 -20.09 -25.33
N GLN A 80 10.12 -20.05 -26.25
CA GLN A 80 10.35 -19.78 -27.68
C GLN A 80 10.00 -18.35 -28.10
N THR A 81 9.61 -17.49 -27.15
CA THR A 81 9.20 -16.11 -27.43
C THR A 81 10.30 -15.12 -27.07
N VAL A 82 10.61 -14.20 -27.98
CA VAL A 82 11.57 -13.11 -27.76
C VAL A 82 10.81 -11.83 -27.45
N PHE A 83 11.04 -11.26 -26.27
CA PHE A 83 10.52 -9.98 -25.86
C PHE A 83 11.60 -8.90 -26.01
N TYR A 84 11.33 -7.87 -26.80
CA TYR A 84 12.18 -6.69 -26.88
C TYR A 84 11.85 -5.78 -25.71
N LEU A 85 12.87 -5.39 -24.93
CA LEU A 85 12.72 -4.53 -23.75
C LEU A 85 13.01 -3.06 -24.08
N ASP A 86 12.98 -2.70 -25.37
CA ASP A 86 13.24 -1.34 -25.83
C ASP A 86 12.30 -0.36 -25.15
N ASN A 87 12.85 0.74 -24.63
CA ASN A 87 12.08 1.77 -23.93
C ASN A 87 11.37 1.30 -22.65
N LEU A 88 11.63 0.10 -22.13
CA LEU A 88 10.93 -0.40 -20.95
C LEU A 88 11.19 0.49 -19.72
N LEU A 89 12.44 0.87 -19.48
CA LEU A 89 12.77 1.73 -18.34
C LEU A 89 12.11 3.11 -18.49
N ARG A 90 12.03 3.59 -19.74
CA ARG A 90 11.43 4.88 -20.07
C ARG A 90 9.92 4.87 -19.85
N ILE A 91 9.24 3.85 -20.33
CA ILE A 91 7.79 3.66 -20.17
C ILE A 91 7.45 3.51 -18.69
N LEU A 92 8.19 2.68 -17.95
CA LEU A 92 7.99 2.49 -16.51
C LEU A 92 8.21 3.79 -15.73
N SER A 93 9.25 4.54 -16.08
CA SER A 93 9.55 5.81 -15.42
C SER A 93 8.52 6.89 -15.72
N ILE A 94 8.12 7.05 -17.00
CA ILE A 94 7.08 8.00 -17.41
C ILE A 94 5.74 7.68 -16.74
N SER A 95 5.31 6.41 -16.82
CA SER A 95 4.04 5.98 -16.21
C SER A 95 4.05 6.14 -14.70
N GLY A 96 5.13 5.75 -14.03
CA GLY A 96 5.28 5.94 -12.59
C GLY A 96 5.31 7.43 -12.19
N LEU A 97 5.97 8.27 -12.97
CA LEU A 97 6.06 9.71 -12.71
C LEU A 97 4.69 10.39 -12.88
N ILE A 98 3.98 10.06 -13.95
CA ILE A 98 2.60 10.52 -14.19
C ILE A 98 1.68 10.03 -13.06
N GLY A 99 1.74 8.74 -12.70
CA GLY A 99 0.93 8.17 -11.61
C GLY A 99 1.23 8.82 -10.25
N PHE A 100 2.49 9.17 -9.97
CA PHE A 100 2.85 9.93 -8.79
C PHE A 100 2.27 11.36 -8.83
N PHE A 101 2.40 12.05 -9.96
CA PHE A 101 1.84 13.39 -10.10
C PHE A 101 0.33 13.42 -9.93
N THR A 102 -0.40 12.46 -10.52
CA THR A 102 -1.85 12.39 -10.36
C THR A 102 -2.25 12.05 -8.92
N ASN A 103 -1.53 11.16 -8.24
CA ASN A 103 -1.74 10.87 -6.82
C ASN A 103 -1.49 12.11 -5.96
N TRP A 104 -0.43 12.87 -6.25
CA TRP A 104 -0.12 14.13 -5.58
C TRP A 104 -1.22 15.18 -5.81
N VAL A 105 -1.69 15.33 -7.05
CA VAL A 105 -2.79 16.23 -7.41
C VAL A 105 -4.09 15.84 -6.70
N ALA A 106 -4.38 14.55 -6.58
CA ALA A 106 -5.56 14.09 -5.85
C ALA A 106 -5.51 14.47 -4.36
N ILE A 107 -4.34 14.32 -3.71
CA ILE A 107 -4.16 14.73 -2.31
C ILE A 107 -4.37 16.23 -2.15
N ILE A 108 -3.79 17.07 -3.03
CA ILE A 108 -3.99 18.53 -2.91
C ILE A 108 -5.44 18.93 -3.17
N MET A 109 -6.15 18.28 -4.09
CA MET A 109 -7.58 18.54 -4.34
C MET A 109 -8.48 18.06 -3.19
N LEU A 110 -8.12 16.97 -2.51
CA LEU A 110 -8.86 16.49 -1.34
C LEU A 110 -8.88 17.54 -0.20
N PHE A 111 -7.79 18.30 -0.05
CA PHE A 111 -7.64 19.28 1.02
C PHE A 111 -7.87 20.74 0.60
N ARG A 112 -7.90 21.00 -0.71
CA ARG A 112 -8.25 22.29 -1.31
C ARG A 112 -9.11 22.02 -2.54
N PRO A 113 -10.43 21.85 -2.34
CA PRO A 113 -11.35 21.77 -3.46
C PRO A 113 -11.35 23.06 -4.27
#